data_AF-T1AJW5-F1
#
_entry.id   AF-T1AJW5-F1
#
_cell.length_a   1.000
_cell.length_b   1.000
_cell.length_c   1.000
_cell.angle_alpha   90.00
_cell.angle_beta   90.00
_cell.angle_gamma   90.00
#
_symmetry.space_group_name_H-M   'P 1'
#
loop_
_entity.id
_entity.type
_entity.pdbx_description
1 polymer ?
#
loop_
_entity_poly.entity_id
_entity_poly.type
_entity_poly.pdbx_seq_one_letter_code
_entity_poly.pdbx_strand_id
1 'polypeptide(L)'
;MDSMIGEALGELYVKRNFDAETRKKAEQLVSDIRASFKERLGNVSWMTPQTKKRALDKLNAITQKIGYPEKFRDYSKLAIKSNDALGNFQRSYAFELDRDISRIGKKVDKKEWGMTPPTVNAYYNPSMNEIVFPAGIFQPPFFDPNMDDAVNYAAIGGVIGHEMT
;
A
#
# COMPACT_ATOMS: atom_id res chain seq x y z
N MET A 1 7.10 -17.16 -6.52
CA MET A 1 7.47 -16.09 -7.48
C MET A 1 7.26 -14.72 -6.84
N ASP A 2 6.08 -14.43 -6.28
CA ASP A 2 5.83 -13.19 -5.53
C ASP A 2 6.80 -13.01 -4.35
N SER A 3 7.09 -14.08 -3.60
CA SER A 3 8.11 -14.11 -2.53
C SER A 3 9.57 -13.97 -2.99
N MET A 4 9.84 -13.88 -4.30
CA MET A 4 11.20 -13.86 -4.85
C MET A 4 11.47 -12.61 -5.69
N ILE A 5 10.54 -12.28 -6.59
CA ILE A 5 10.62 -11.15 -7.53
C ILE A 5 9.28 -10.41 -7.60
N GLY A 6 8.59 -10.28 -6.47
CA GLY A 6 7.20 -9.82 -6.43
C GLY A 6 6.95 -8.42 -6.98
N GLU A 7 7.92 -7.49 -6.90
CA GLU A 7 7.78 -6.19 -7.56
C GLU A 7 7.87 -6.29 -9.09
N ALA A 8 8.70 -7.20 -9.64
CA ALA A 8 8.75 -7.42 -11.08
C ALA A 8 7.47 -8.07 -11.61
N LEU A 9 6.90 -9.03 -10.86
CA LEU A 9 5.56 -9.55 -11.13
C LEU A 9 4.50 -8.44 -11.02
N GLY A 10 4.62 -7.60 -9.99
CA GLY A 10 3.73 -6.49 -9.73
C GLY A 10 3.69 -5.46 -10.85
N GLU A 11 4.83 -5.15 -11.46
CA GLU A 11 4.90 -4.24 -12.61
C GLU A 11 4.06 -4.76 -13.80
N LEU A 12 4.14 -6.07 -14.09
CA LEU A 12 3.31 -6.68 -15.14
C LEU A 12 1.85 -6.77 -14.74
N TYR A 13 1.57 -7.03 -13.46
CA TYR A 13 0.21 -7.09 -12.94
C TYR A 13 -0.52 -5.75 -13.08
N VAL A 14 0.09 -4.64 -12.66
CA VAL A 14 -0.55 -3.33 -12.70
C VAL A 14 -0.80 -2.86 -14.13
N LYS A 15 0.14 -3.12 -15.05
CA LYS A 15 -0.02 -2.81 -16.48
C LYS A 15 -1.25 -3.47 -17.11
N ARG A 16 -1.68 -4.61 -16.56
CA ARG A 16 -2.82 -5.39 -17.08
C ARG A 16 -4.12 -5.14 -16.32
N ASN A 17 -4.05 -4.88 -15.02
CA ASN A 17 -5.22 -4.99 -14.14
C ASN A 17 -5.53 -3.72 -13.33
N PHE A 18 -4.68 -2.69 -13.36
CA PHE A 18 -4.88 -1.49 -12.53
C PHE A 18 -4.54 -0.22 -13.31
N ASP A 19 -5.54 0.31 -14.01
CA ASP A 19 -5.40 1.49 -14.84
C ASP A 19 -5.45 2.82 -14.06
N ALA A 20 -5.21 3.92 -14.76
CA ALA A 20 -5.16 5.26 -14.17
C ALA A 20 -6.53 5.72 -13.63
N GLU A 21 -7.63 5.33 -14.26
CA GLU A 21 -8.98 5.70 -13.82
C GLU A 21 -9.37 4.98 -12.53
N THR A 22 -9.07 3.68 -12.44
CA THR A 22 -9.24 2.88 -11.22
C THR A 22 -8.44 3.49 -10.07
N ARG A 23 -7.18 3.88 -10.33
CA ARG A 23 -6.33 4.55 -9.34
C ARG A 23 -6.93 5.88 -8.88
N LYS A 24 -7.43 6.71 -9.79
CA LYS A 24 -8.03 8.00 -9.46
C LYS A 24 -9.29 7.85 -8.60
N LYS A 25 -10.15 6.88 -8.91
CA LYS A 25 -11.34 6.57 -8.09
C LYS A 25 -10.96 6.05 -6.70
N ALA A 26 -9.95 5.19 -6.61
CA ALA A 26 -9.41 4.74 -5.33
C ALA A 26 -8.83 5.90 -4.49
N GLU A 27 -8.06 6.79 -5.11
CA GLU A 27 -7.53 8.01 -4.48
C GLU A 27 -8.63 8.92 -3.95
N GLN A 28 -9.71 9.09 -4.71
CA GLN A 28 -10.89 9.85 -4.29
C GLN A 28 -11.55 9.22 -3.06
N LEU A 29 -11.81 7.91 -3.08
CA LEU A 29 -12.45 7.21 -1.96
C LEU A 29 -11.61 7.30 -0.68
N VAL A 30 -10.29 7.15 -0.78
CA VAL A 30 -9.38 7.35 0.37
C VAL A 30 -9.46 8.78 0.91
N SER A 31 -9.52 9.77 0.03
CA SER A 31 -9.69 11.18 0.42
C SER A 31 -11.02 11.43 1.15
N ASP A 32 -12.11 10.84 0.66
CA ASP A 32 -13.45 11.03 1.23
C ASP A 32 -13.57 10.40 2.63
N ILE A 33 -13.03 9.20 2.81
CA ILE A 33 -12.98 8.54 4.14
C ILE A 33 -12.09 9.34 5.11
N ARG A 34 -10.95 9.85 4.64
CA ARG A 34 -10.07 10.71 5.46
C ARG A 34 -10.77 12.00 5.90
N ALA A 35 -11.53 12.63 5.00
CA ALA A 35 -12.30 13.83 5.31
C ALA A 35 -13.38 13.55 6.34
N SER A 36 -14.13 12.46 6.18
CA SER A 36 -15.14 12.02 7.15
C SER A 36 -14.54 11.74 8.53
N PHE A 37 -13.39 11.05 8.58
CA PHE A 37 -12.71 10.79 9.85
C PHE A 37 -12.22 12.08 10.52
N LYS A 38 -11.69 13.03 9.75
CA LYS A 38 -11.28 14.34 10.24
C LYS A 38 -12.43 15.11 10.88
N GLU A 39 -13.60 15.14 10.23
CA GLU A 39 -14.80 15.76 10.77
C GLU A 39 -15.24 15.11 12.07
N ARG A 40 -15.36 13.77 12.09
CA ARG A 40 -15.73 13.01 13.28
C ARG A 40 -14.78 13.28 14.45
N LEU A 41 -13.47 13.28 14.19
CA LEU A 41 -12.44 13.53 15.19
C LEU A 41 -12.49 14.96 15.78
N GLY A 42 -12.93 15.94 14.99
CA GLY A 42 -13.20 17.29 15.50
C GLY A 42 -14.36 17.33 16.50
N ASN A 43 -15.37 16.49 16.28
CA ASN A 43 -16.66 16.54 16.97
C ASN A 43 -16.81 15.58 18.17
N VAL A 44 -15.88 14.64 18.40
CA VAL A 44 -15.98 13.70 19.53
C VAL A 44 -16.01 14.41 20.89
N SER A 45 -16.95 14.07 21.78
CA SER A 45 -17.10 14.75 23.08
C SER A 45 -16.14 14.26 24.17
N TRP A 46 -15.56 13.07 23.99
CA TRP A 46 -14.75 12.40 25.01
C TRP A 46 -13.26 12.82 25.00
N MET A 47 -12.78 13.46 23.93
CA MET A 47 -11.41 13.96 23.85
C MET A 47 -11.30 15.42 24.29
N THR A 48 -10.24 15.75 25.03
CA THR A 48 -9.88 17.14 25.31
C THR A 48 -9.50 17.89 24.02
N PRO A 49 -9.64 19.23 23.97
CA PRO A 49 -9.21 20.01 22.80
C PRO A 49 -7.75 19.79 22.41
N GLN A 50 -6.86 19.62 23.39
CA GLN A 50 -5.44 19.38 23.15
C GLN A 50 -5.19 18.02 22.48
N THR A 51 -5.86 16.96 22.96
CA THR A 51 -5.74 15.62 22.36
C THR A 51 -6.32 15.59 20.94
N LYS A 52 -7.46 16.24 20.71
CA LYS A 52 -8.03 16.37 19.35
C LYS A 52 -7.05 17.02 18.38
N LYS A 53 -6.40 18.11 18.79
CA LYS A 53 -5.39 18.79 17.96
C LYS A 53 -4.27 17.82 17.57
N ARG A 54 -3.71 17.06 18.52
CA ARG A 54 -2.65 16.08 18.24
C ARG A 54 -3.11 14.95 17.33
N ALA A 55 -4.34 14.46 17.51
CA ALA A 55 -4.91 13.44 16.66
C ALA A 55 -5.12 13.95 15.22
N LEU A 56 -5.60 15.19 15.06
CA LEU A 56 -5.72 15.86 13.76
C LEU A 56 -4.34 16.10 13.11
N ASP A 57 -3.33 16.49 13.88
CA ASP A 57 -1.95 16.63 13.38
C ASP A 57 -1.44 15.29 12.83
N LYS A 58 -1.65 14.17 13.56
CA LYS A 58 -1.30 12.82 13.11
C LYS A 58 -2.05 12.43 11.84
N LEU A 59 -3.37 12.65 11.80
CA LEU A 59 -4.21 12.35 10.63
C LEU A 59 -3.77 13.15 9.40
N ASN A 60 -3.47 14.43 9.56
CA ASN A 60 -2.97 15.29 8.48
C ASN A 60 -1.58 14.86 7.99
N ALA A 61 -0.77 14.24 8.85
CA ALA A 61 0.54 13.72 8.50
C ALA A 61 0.51 12.32 7.86
N ILE A 62 -0.66 11.67 7.70
CA ILE A 62 -0.73 10.36 7.06
C ILE A 62 -0.33 10.47 5.59
N THR A 63 0.64 9.63 5.19
CA THR A 63 1.02 9.42 3.79
C THR A 63 0.17 8.28 3.21
N GLN A 64 -0.37 8.47 2.01
CA GLN A 64 -1.16 7.44 1.32
C GLN A 64 -0.39 6.86 0.13
N LYS A 65 -0.42 5.53 -0.01
CA LYS A 65 0.20 4.78 -1.11
C LYS A 65 -0.86 3.87 -1.73
N ILE A 66 -1.18 4.10 -3.02
CA ILE A 66 -2.32 3.46 -3.69
C ILE A 66 -1.85 2.78 -4.98
N GLY A 67 -2.16 1.50 -5.11
CA GLY A 67 -1.83 0.67 -6.27
C GLY A 67 -0.41 0.10 -6.23
N TYR A 68 0.59 0.94 -6.49
CA TYR A 68 1.96 0.50 -6.76
C TYR A 68 3.03 1.57 -6.52
N PRO A 69 4.31 1.19 -6.30
CA PRO A 69 5.40 2.13 -6.10
C PRO A 69 5.68 2.98 -7.34
N GLU A 70 6.13 4.22 -7.14
CA GLU A 70 6.61 5.09 -8.22
C GLU A 70 7.81 4.49 -8.97
N LYS A 71 8.64 3.72 -8.25
CA LYS A 71 9.82 3.06 -8.77
C LYS A 71 9.83 1.61 -8.31
N PHE A 72 9.78 0.70 -9.28
CA PHE A 72 9.94 -0.73 -9.04
C PHE A 72 11.39 -1.07 -8.73
N ARG A 73 11.56 -2.13 -7.94
CA ARG A 73 12.85 -2.72 -7.61
C ARG A 73 13.59 -3.18 -8.87
N ASP A 74 14.88 -2.85 -8.91
CA ASP A 74 15.78 -3.33 -9.97
C ASP A 74 16.31 -4.73 -9.62
N TYR A 75 15.93 -5.71 -10.44
CA TYR A 75 16.38 -7.10 -10.31
C TYR A 75 17.51 -7.46 -11.29
N SER A 76 18.15 -6.48 -11.94
CA SER A 76 19.22 -6.69 -12.94
C SER A 76 20.38 -7.57 -12.45
N LYS A 77 20.66 -7.58 -11.14
CA LYS A 77 21.71 -8.39 -10.51
C LYS A 77 21.26 -9.81 -10.12
N LEU A 78 19.97 -10.15 -10.25
CA LEU A 78 19.44 -11.45 -9.88
C LEU A 78 19.43 -12.40 -11.10
N ALA A 79 20.30 -13.41 -11.07
CA ALA A 79 20.34 -14.43 -12.12
C ALA A 79 19.26 -15.51 -11.89
N ILE A 80 18.37 -15.68 -12.87
CA ILE A 80 17.34 -16.74 -12.89
C ILE A 80 17.66 -17.77 -13.98
N LYS A 81 17.57 -19.06 -13.64
CA LYS A 81 17.80 -20.20 -14.54
C LYS A 81 16.55 -21.06 -14.61
N SER A 82 16.04 -21.32 -15.81
CA SER A 82 14.76 -22.03 -16.01
C SER A 82 14.73 -23.47 -15.48
N ASN A 83 15.89 -24.11 -15.34
CA ASN A 83 16.06 -25.50 -14.92
C ASN A 83 16.64 -25.65 -13.50
N ASP A 84 16.67 -24.59 -12.69
CA ASP A 84 17.29 -24.59 -11.36
C ASP A 84 16.42 -23.85 -10.33
N ALA A 85 15.30 -24.48 -9.95
CA ALA A 85 14.33 -23.88 -9.03
C ALA A 85 14.92 -23.61 -7.64
N LEU A 86 15.66 -24.58 -7.07
CA LEU A 86 16.29 -24.43 -5.75
C LEU A 86 17.36 -23.33 -5.77
N GLY A 87 18.23 -23.30 -6.79
CA GLY A 87 19.24 -22.26 -6.88
C GLY A 87 18.63 -20.88 -7.16
N ASN A 88 17.51 -20.79 -7.88
CA ASN A 88 16.77 -19.53 -8.00
C ASN A 88 16.28 -19.04 -6.64
N PHE A 89 15.71 -19.95 -5.83
CA PHE A 89 15.27 -19.62 -4.47
C PHE A 89 16.41 -19.06 -3.62
N GLN A 90 17.56 -19.75 -3.60
CA GLN A 90 18.75 -19.32 -2.87
C GLN A 90 19.29 -17.97 -3.37
N ARG A 91 19.35 -17.76 -4.69
CA ARG A 91 19.82 -16.49 -5.29
C ARG A 91 18.88 -15.33 -4.98
N SER A 92 17.56 -15.55 -5.04
CA SER A 92 16.57 -14.52 -4.66
C SER A 92 16.67 -14.17 -3.18
N TYR A 93 16.81 -15.17 -2.31
CA TYR A 93 17.01 -14.93 -0.88
C TYR A 93 18.28 -14.11 -0.61
N ALA A 94 19.41 -14.50 -1.22
CA ALA A 94 20.67 -13.77 -1.07
C ALA A 94 20.56 -12.32 -1.57
N PHE A 95 19.89 -12.09 -2.72
CA PHE A 95 19.65 -10.75 -3.25
C PHE A 95 18.85 -9.86 -2.29
N GLU A 96 17.79 -10.40 -1.68
CA GLU A 96 16.97 -9.66 -0.71
C GLU A 96 17.74 -9.38 0.59
N LEU A 97 18.51 -10.37 1.08
CA LEU A 97 19.37 -10.21 2.25
C LEU A 97 20.44 -9.12 2.03
N ASP A 98 21.12 -9.15 0.88
CA ASP A 98 22.12 -8.13 0.53
C ASP A 98 21.50 -6.74 0.49
N ARG A 99 20.28 -6.61 -0.04
CA ARG A 99 19.56 -5.34 -0.01
C ARG A 99 19.30 -4.89 1.42
N ASP A 100 18.77 -5.77 2.27
CA ASP A 100 18.42 -5.41 3.65
C ASP A 100 19.65 -5.04 4.48
N ILE A 101 20.75 -5.77 4.35
CA ILE A 101 22.04 -5.42 4.97
C ILE A 101 22.55 -4.08 4.45
N SER A 102 22.41 -3.81 3.14
CA SER A 102 22.87 -2.55 2.54
C SER A 102 22.16 -1.30 3.07
N ARG A 103 21.05 -1.46 3.83
CA ARG A 103 20.30 -0.35 4.45
C ARG A 103 20.86 0.07 5.80
N ILE A 104 21.69 -0.75 6.44
CA ILE A 104 22.25 -0.44 7.76
C ILE A 104 23.07 0.85 7.67
N GLY A 105 22.80 1.79 8.58
CA GLY A 105 23.46 3.10 8.63
C GLY A 105 22.95 4.12 7.58
N LYS A 106 21.96 3.78 6.76
CA LYS A 106 21.35 4.70 5.78
C LYS A 106 20.03 5.26 6.30
N LYS A 107 19.59 6.37 5.71
CA LYS A 107 18.25 6.93 5.94
C LYS A 107 17.19 5.96 5.43
N VAL A 108 16.06 5.88 6.15
CA VAL A 108 14.88 5.11 5.74
C VAL A 108 14.36 5.64 4.41
N ASP A 109 14.11 4.74 3.46
CA ASP A 109 13.44 5.08 2.20
C ASP A 109 11.93 5.12 2.43
N LYS A 110 11.35 6.33 2.44
CA LYS A 110 9.92 6.51 2.64
C LYS A 110 9.08 6.10 1.42
N LYS A 111 9.70 5.85 0.27
CA LYS A 111 8.99 5.46 -0.96
C LYS A 111 8.78 3.95 -1.06
N GLU A 112 9.46 3.17 -0.23
CA GLU A 112 9.37 1.70 -0.24
C GLU A 112 8.00 1.19 0.22
N TRP A 113 7.59 0.03 -0.31
CA TRP A 113 6.34 -0.64 0.04
C TRP A 113 6.62 -1.93 0.79
N GLY A 114 5.84 -2.21 1.83
CA GLY A 114 5.87 -3.47 2.59
C GLY A 114 5.10 -4.63 1.94
N MET A 115 4.29 -4.36 0.92
CA MET A 115 3.53 -5.36 0.15
C MET A 115 3.72 -5.13 -1.34
N THR A 116 3.72 -6.21 -2.10
CA THR A 116 3.81 -6.16 -3.56
C THR A 116 2.46 -5.76 -4.17
N PRO A 117 2.43 -5.10 -5.35
CA PRO A 117 1.18 -4.68 -5.98
C PRO A 117 0.08 -5.74 -6.14
N PRO A 118 0.35 -7.02 -6.47
CA PRO A 118 -0.71 -8.02 -6.63
C PRO A 118 -1.28 -8.54 -5.30
N THR A 119 -0.74 -8.12 -4.15
CA THR A 119 -1.23 -8.54 -2.83
C THR A 119 -2.67 -8.08 -2.61
N VAL A 120 -3.57 -9.00 -2.24
CA VAL A 120 -4.96 -8.67 -1.85
C VAL A 120 -5.00 -8.43 -0.34
N ASN A 121 -4.55 -7.25 0.08
CA ASN A 121 -4.52 -6.82 1.48
C ASN A 121 -4.34 -5.30 1.56
N ALA A 122 -4.28 -4.75 2.77
CA ALA A 122 -3.89 -3.37 3.06
C ALA A 122 -3.03 -3.33 4.32
N TYR A 123 -2.36 -2.22 4.60
CA TYR A 123 -1.67 -2.04 5.88
C TYR A 123 -1.48 -0.58 6.28
N TYR A 124 -1.39 -0.37 7.60
CA TYR A 124 -0.84 0.81 8.24
C TYR A 124 0.56 0.54 8.79
N ASN A 125 1.50 1.45 8.51
CA ASN A 125 2.83 1.44 9.12
C ASN A 125 2.96 2.60 10.13
N PRO A 126 3.00 2.32 11.45
CA PRO A 126 3.02 3.36 12.48
C PRO A 126 4.31 4.18 12.49
N SER A 127 5.45 3.57 12.18
CA SER A 127 6.75 4.25 12.16
C SER A 127 6.83 5.30 11.05
N MET A 128 6.15 5.05 9.94
CA MET A 128 6.10 5.93 8.78
C MET A 128 4.83 6.79 8.72
N ASN A 129 3.85 6.50 9.59
CA ASN A 129 2.50 7.06 9.58
C ASN A 129 1.91 7.03 8.16
N GLU A 130 1.86 5.85 7.56
CA GLU A 130 1.36 5.66 6.19
C GLU A 130 0.33 4.55 6.11
N ILE A 131 -0.63 4.73 5.20
CA ILE A 131 -1.62 3.73 4.81
C ILE A 131 -1.33 3.30 3.38
N VAL A 132 -1.38 1.99 3.13
CA VAL A 132 -0.98 1.42 1.85
C VAL A 132 -2.01 0.41 1.37
N PHE A 133 -2.42 0.58 0.11
CA PHE A 133 -3.38 -0.26 -0.58
C PHE A 133 -2.76 -0.75 -1.89
N PRO A 134 -2.17 -1.95 -1.94
CA PRO A 134 -1.71 -2.56 -3.18
C PRO A 134 -2.83 -2.69 -4.22
N ALA A 135 -2.47 -2.66 -5.51
CA ALA A 135 -3.41 -2.78 -6.63
C ALA A 135 -4.34 -4.00 -6.52
N GLY A 136 -3.83 -5.09 -5.94
CA GLY A 136 -4.58 -6.33 -5.73
C GLY A 136 -5.82 -6.19 -4.85
N ILE A 137 -5.93 -5.20 -3.97
CA ILE A 137 -7.18 -5.01 -3.19
C ILE A 137 -8.26 -4.28 -3.99
N PHE A 138 -7.92 -3.57 -5.07
CA PHE A 138 -8.86 -2.81 -5.87
C PHE A 138 -9.52 -3.65 -6.97
N GLN A 139 -10.13 -4.75 -6.54
CA GLN A 139 -10.91 -5.66 -7.39
C GLN A 139 -12.13 -6.18 -6.63
N PRO A 140 -13.14 -6.74 -7.30
CA PRO A 140 -14.27 -7.37 -6.63
C PRO A 140 -13.82 -8.45 -5.63
N PRO A 141 -14.47 -8.57 -4.46
CA PRO A 141 -15.68 -7.85 -4.05
C PRO A 141 -15.41 -6.50 -3.37
N PHE A 142 -14.15 -6.08 -3.22
CA PHE A 142 -13.81 -4.86 -2.48
C PHE A 142 -14.05 -3.58 -3.28
N PHE A 143 -13.72 -3.61 -4.58
CA PHE A 143 -13.81 -2.44 -5.43
C PHE A 143 -14.15 -2.84 -6.87
N ASP A 144 -15.15 -2.17 -7.44
CA ASP A 144 -15.43 -2.21 -8.88
C ASP A 144 -15.74 -0.78 -9.35
N PRO A 145 -14.95 -0.20 -10.27
CA PRO A 145 -15.15 1.17 -10.73
C PRO A 145 -16.49 1.37 -11.47
N ASN A 146 -17.18 0.31 -11.86
CA ASN A 146 -18.45 0.37 -12.59
C ASN A 146 -19.68 0.09 -11.70
N MET A 147 -19.47 -0.30 -10.44
CA MET A 147 -20.54 -0.53 -9.47
C MET A 147 -20.99 0.78 -8.82
N ASP A 148 -22.17 0.75 -8.20
CA ASP A 148 -22.67 1.85 -7.37
C ASP A 148 -21.66 2.21 -6.28
N ASP A 149 -21.41 3.51 -6.09
CA ASP A 149 -20.44 4.00 -5.12
C ASP A 149 -20.72 3.47 -3.71
N ALA A 150 -21.99 3.33 -3.30
CA ALA A 150 -22.34 2.82 -1.98
C ALA A 150 -21.75 1.42 -1.71
N VAL A 151 -21.61 0.58 -2.74
CA VAL A 151 -20.97 -0.74 -2.63
C VAL A 151 -19.48 -0.58 -2.36
N ASN A 152 -18.80 0.27 -3.11
CA ASN A 152 -17.37 0.53 -2.93
C ASN A 152 -17.08 1.17 -1.56
N TYR A 153 -17.90 2.14 -1.13
CA TYR A 153 -17.78 2.77 0.18
C TYR A 153 -18.05 1.79 1.34
N ALA A 154 -19.01 0.87 1.19
CA ALA A 154 -19.27 -0.14 2.20
C ALA A 154 -18.18 -1.21 2.27
N ALA A 155 -17.62 -1.60 1.12
CA ALA A 155 -16.59 -2.63 1.03
C ALA A 155 -15.18 -2.05 1.28
N ILE A 156 -14.50 -1.55 0.23
CA ILE A 156 -13.14 -1.01 0.39
C ILE A 156 -13.10 0.21 1.32
N GLY A 157 -14.17 1.01 1.41
CA GLY A 157 -14.22 2.13 2.35
C GLY A 157 -14.13 1.71 3.81
N GLY A 158 -14.70 0.54 4.17
CA GLY A 158 -14.53 -0.06 5.50
C GLY A 158 -13.08 -0.46 5.79
N VAL A 159 -12.37 -1.01 4.80
CA VAL A 159 -10.94 -1.34 4.90
C VAL A 159 -10.09 -0.07 5.04
N ILE A 160 -10.38 0.96 4.24
CA ILE A 160 -9.66 2.24 4.33
C ILE A 160 -9.86 2.88 5.70
N GLY A 161 -11.08 2.81 6.25
CA GLY A 161 -11.37 3.23 7.61
C GLY A 161 -10.53 2.45 8.63
N HIS A 162 -10.45 1.11 8.49
CA HIS A 162 -9.66 0.24 9.35
C HIS A 162 -8.17 0.65 9.39
N GLU A 163 -7.55 0.95 8.24
CA GLU A 163 -6.14 1.36 8.20
C GLU A 163 -5.88 2.76 8.78
N MET A 164 -6.91 3.60 8.93
CA MET A 164 -6.77 4.94 9.54
C MET A 164 -7.02 4.97 11.06
N THR A 165 -7.71 3.96 11.60
CA THR A 165 -8.10 3.88 13.03
C THR A 165 -7.08 3.13 13.87
#